data_AF-A0A6V7LV59-F1
#
_entry.id   AF-A0A6V7LV59-F1
#
_cell.length_a   1.000
_cell.length_b   1.000
_cell.length_c   1.000
_cell.angle_alpha   90.00
_cell.angle_beta   90.00
_cell.angle_gamma   90.00
#
_symmetry.space_group_name_H-M   'P 1'
#
loop_
_entity.id
_entity.type
_entity.pdbx_description
1 polymer ?
#
loop_
_entity_poly.entity_id
_entity_poly.type
_entity_poly.pdbx_seq_one_letter_code
_entity_poly.pdbx_strand_id
1 'polypeptide(L)'
;KGKVLELKDLSAKFTTDLIATTAYGIKANSLNDPEAEFRKNGRKIFEFTTYRGFEFLAMFFAPQFVKPLNIQFFHKESTKFLRHALWSTLEERERSGVKRPDLIDLLIELRRNQPEEEKKIL
;
A
#
# COMPACT_ATOMS: atom_id res chain seq x y z
N LYS A 1 -0.82 10.40 36.44
CA LYS A 1 -2.13 10.68 35.79
C LYS A 1 -2.14 9.94 34.45
N GLY A 2 -3.17 9.14 34.15
CA GLY A 2 -3.27 8.42 32.87
C GLY A 2 -3.62 9.36 31.71
N LYS A 3 -3.09 9.09 30.51
CA LYS A 3 -3.47 9.78 29.27
C LYS A 3 -4.60 9.00 28.62
N VAL A 4 -5.70 9.68 28.26
CA VAL A 4 -6.77 9.05 27.47
C VAL A 4 -6.23 8.80 26.06
N LEU A 5 -6.33 7.56 25.59
CA LEU A 5 -5.88 7.13 24.27
C LEU A 5 -7.08 6.69 23.44
N GLU A 6 -7.11 7.10 22.17
CA GLU A 6 -8.10 6.64 21.21
C GLU A 6 -7.63 5.31 20.63
N LEU A 7 -8.34 4.23 20.97
CA LEU A 7 -7.90 2.86 20.68
C LEU A 7 -7.91 2.55 19.18
N LYS A 8 -8.84 3.11 18.40
CA LYS A 8 -8.93 2.89 16.97
C LYS A 8 -7.74 3.50 16.23
N ASP A 9 -7.32 4.72 16.57
CA ASP A 9 -6.16 5.39 16.00
C ASP A 9 -4.86 4.70 16.42
N LEU A 10 -4.74 4.30 17.68
CA LEU A 10 -3.58 3.53 18.14
C LEU A 10 -3.45 2.20 17.37
N SER A 11 -4.55 1.46 17.23
CA SER A 11 -4.59 0.21 16.47
C SER A 11 -4.26 0.45 15.00
N ALA A 12 -4.80 1.51 14.40
CA ALA A 12 -4.53 1.87 13.01
C ALA A 12 -3.06 2.25 12.77
N LYS A 13 -2.42 2.97 13.70
CA LYS A 13 -0.99 3.29 13.65
C LYS A 13 -0.14 2.03 13.76
N PHE A 14 -0.46 1.17 14.73
CA PHE A 14 0.24 -0.10 14.92
C PHE A 14 0.15 -1.01 13.68
N THR A 15 -1.06 -1.21 13.13
CA THR A 15 -1.25 -2.05 11.94
C THR A 15 -0.61 -1.43 10.70
N THR A 16 -0.61 -0.10 10.57
CA THR A 16 0.13 0.58 9.49
C THR A 16 1.62 0.26 9.56
N ASP A 17 2.24 0.37 10.73
CA ASP A 17 3.66 0.05 10.91
C ASP A 17 3.97 -1.43 10.67
N LEU A 18 3.06 -2.31 11.11
CA LEU A 18 3.17 -3.74 10.86
C LEU A 18 3.15 -4.05 9.35
N ILE A 19 2.21 -3.48 8.59
CA ILE A 19 2.13 -3.67 7.14
C ILE A 19 3.34 -3.05 6.44
N ALA A 20 3.73 -1.83 6.82
CA ALA A 20 4.89 -1.16 6.22
C ALA A 20 6.16 -2.00 6.39
N THR A 21 6.36 -2.60 7.58
CA THR A 21 7.58 -3.37 7.85
C THR A 21 7.58 -4.76 7.21
N THR A 22 6.44 -5.45 7.15
CA THR A 22 6.36 -6.83 6.63
C THR A 22 6.09 -6.90 5.13
N ALA A 23 5.23 -6.02 4.59
CA ALA A 23 4.86 -6.04 3.19
C ALA A 23 5.76 -5.15 2.33
N TYR A 24 6.20 -4.01 2.87
CA TYR A 24 7.01 -3.03 2.14
C TYR A 24 8.46 -2.99 2.59
N GLY A 25 8.84 -3.70 3.66
CA GLY A 25 10.21 -3.66 4.18
C GLY A 25 10.63 -2.32 4.80
N ILE A 26 9.70 -1.38 5.01
CA ILE A 26 9.96 0.01 5.43
C ILE A 26 9.55 0.24 6.89
N LYS A 27 10.33 1.06 7.61
CA LYS A 27 9.95 1.55 8.94
C LYS A 27 9.13 2.84 8.82
N ALA A 28 7.80 2.72 8.88
CA ALA A 28 6.87 3.86 8.73
C ALA A 28 6.80 4.79 9.96
N ASN A 29 7.07 4.29 11.17
CA ASN A 29 7.09 5.06 12.42
C ASN A 29 5.76 5.79 12.75
N SER A 30 4.63 5.24 12.33
CA SER A 30 3.28 5.81 12.50
C SER A 30 2.84 5.95 13.96
N LEU A 31 3.43 5.18 14.88
CA LEU A 31 3.14 5.29 16.31
C LEU A 31 3.68 6.59 16.93
N ASN A 32 4.84 7.04 16.47
CA ASN A 32 5.55 8.18 17.05
C ASN A 32 5.40 9.45 16.19
N ASP A 33 5.27 9.29 14.88
CA ASP A 33 5.13 10.40 13.94
C ASP A 33 3.67 10.53 13.43
N PRO A 34 2.95 11.60 13.83
CA PRO A 34 1.61 11.89 13.33
C PRO A 34 1.53 12.10 11.80
N GLU A 35 2.62 12.56 11.19
CA GLU A 35 2.74 12.88 9.77
C GLU A 35 3.36 11.75 8.95
N ALA A 36 3.56 10.56 9.54
CA ALA A 36 4.06 9.38 8.84
C ALA A 36 3.30 9.13 7.53
N GLU A 37 4.03 9.13 6.41
CA GLU A 37 3.44 9.10 5.07
C GLU A 37 2.59 7.85 4.81
N PHE A 38 3.03 6.70 5.32
CA PHE A 38 2.27 5.45 5.24
C PHE A 38 0.92 5.56 5.96
N ARG A 39 0.88 6.20 7.13
CA ARG A 39 -0.36 6.41 7.87
C ARG A 39 -1.27 7.40 7.16
N LYS A 40 -0.72 8.48 6.62
CA LYS A 40 -1.46 9.49 5.85
C LYS A 40 -2.09 8.89 4.59
N ASN A 41 -1.32 8.15 3.80
CA ASN A 41 -1.84 7.47 2.61
C ASN A 41 -2.79 6.32 2.97
N GLY A 42 -2.51 5.58 4.04
CA GLY A 42 -3.40 4.55 4.58
C GLY A 42 -4.76 5.12 4.97
N ARG A 43 -4.82 6.30 5.61
CA ARG A 43 -6.09 6.99 5.90
C ARG A 43 -6.86 7.34 4.63
N LYS A 44 -6.18 7.96 3.65
CA LYS A 44 -6.80 8.38 2.37
C LYS A 44 -7.41 7.21 1.59
N ILE A 45 -6.84 6.00 1.71
CA ILE A 45 -7.36 4.79 1.07
C ILE A 45 -8.74 4.39 1.61
N PHE A 46 -8.97 4.58 2.92
CA PHE A 46 -10.23 4.24 3.58
C PHE A 46 -11.16 5.45 3.76
N GLU A 47 -10.78 6.62 3.24
CA GLU A 47 -11.57 7.83 3.34
C GLU A 47 -12.74 7.78 2.35
N PHE A 48 -13.96 7.77 2.89
CA PHE A 48 -15.17 7.77 2.09
C PHE A 48 -15.65 9.20 1.88
N THR A 49 -15.75 9.60 0.62
CA THR A 49 -16.40 10.85 0.19
C THR A 49 -17.66 10.54 -0.60
N THR A 50 -18.57 11.50 -0.74
CA THR A 50 -19.78 11.32 -1.58
C THR A 50 -19.42 10.96 -3.02
N TYR A 51 -18.36 11.57 -3.57
CA TYR A 51 -17.81 11.23 -4.88
C TYR A 51 -17.35 9.76 -4.95
N ARG A 52 -16.62 9.28 -3.94
CA ARG A 52 -16.24 7.86 -3.81
C ARG A 52 -17.46 6.95 -3.75
N GLY A 53 -18.52 7.38 -3.07
CA GLY A 53 -19.79 6.66 -3.03
C GLY A 53 -20.37 6.42 -4.42
N PHE A 54 -20.36 7.44 -5.29
CA PHE A 54 -20.80 7.28 -6.68
C PHE A 54 -19.87 6.40 -7.50
N GLU A 55 -18.55 6.49 -7.29
CA GLU A 55 -17.58 5.58 -7.92
C GLU A 55 -17.83 4.13 -7.53
N PHE A 56 -18.08 3.85 -6.25
CA PHE A 56 -18.45 2.51 -5.77
C PHE A 56 -19.79 2.04 -6.35
N LEU A 57 -20.81 2.91 -6.35
CA LEU A 57 -22.11 2.58 -6.96
C LEU A 57 -21.95 2.22 -8.44
N ALA A 58 -21.18 2.99 -9.19
CA ALA A 58 -20.88 2.69 -10.59
C ALA A 58 -20.11 1.37 -10.75
N MET A 59 -19.16 1.06 -9.86
CA MET A 59 -18.44 -0.22 -9.87
C MET A 59 -19.36 -1.42 -9.64
N PHE A 60 -20.33 -1.33 -8.73
CA PHE A 60 -21.24 -2.44 -8.42
C PHE A 60 -22.42 -2.57 -9.38
N PHE A 61 -23.04 -1.45 -9.78
CA PHE A 61 -24.31 -1.45 -10.53
C PHE A 61 -24.15 -1.09 -12.00
N ALA A 62 -23.05 -0.46 -12.41
CA ALA A 62 -22.85 -0.03 -13.78
C ALA A 62 -21.41 -0.27 -14.29
N PRO A 63 -20.89 -1.52 -14.20
CA PRO A 63 -19.49 -1.84 -14.48
C PRO A 63 -19.02 -1.45 -15.89
N GLN A 64 -19.95 -1.36 -16.85
CA GLN A 64 -19.66 -0.88 -18.20
C GLN A 64 -19.04 0.53 -18.26
N PHE A 65 -19.29 1.38 -17.25
CA PHE A 65 -18.77 2.75 -17.22
C PHE A 65 -17.47 2.91 -16.42
N VAL A 66 -17.03 1.87 -15.69
CA VAL A 66 -15.84 1.94 -14.83
C VAL A 66 -14.58 2.21 -15.63
N LYS A 67 -14.35 1.45 -16.70
CA LYS A 67 -13.19 1.60 -17.59
C LYS A 67 -13.18 2.95 -18.33
N PRO A 68 -14.24 3.35 -19.07
CA PRO A 68 -14.22 4.60 -19.83
C PRO A 68 -14.13 5.84 -18.95
N LEU A 69 -14.71 5.83 -17.75
CA LEU A 69 -14.61 6.95 -16.81
C LEU A 69 -13.35 6.90 -15.93
N ASN A 70 -12.49 5.88 -16.11
CA ASN A 70 -11.28 5.67 -15.32
C ASN A 70 -11.56 5.71 -13.80
N ILE A 71 -12.66 5.08 -13.39
CA ILE A 71 -13.06 4.95 -11.99
C ILE A 71 -12.09 3.97 -11.33
N GLN A 72 -11.47 4.40 -10.23
CA GLN A 72 -10.48 3.61 -9.51
C GLN A 72 -10.94 3.29 -8.11
N PHE A 73 -10.70 2.05 -7.69
CA PHE A 73 -11.08 1.57 -6.36
C PHE A 73 -10.38 2.33 -5.22
N PHE A 74 -9.09 2.63 -5.40
CA PHE A 74 -8.30 3.39 -4.45
C PHE A 74 -7.95 4.79 -4.96
N HIS A 75 -7.60 5.69 -4.06
CA HIS A 75 -7.12 7.02 -4.42
C HIS A 75 -5.86 6.96 -5.27
N LYS A 76 -5.86 7.71 -6.39
CA LYS A 76 -4.75 7.76 -7.36
C LYS A 76 -3.41 8.06 -6.69
N GLU A 77 -3.40 9.06 -5.83
CA GLU A 77 -2.21 9.51 -5.09
C GLU A 77 -1.68 8.40 -4.16
N SER A 78 -2.56 7.76 -3.39
CA SER A 78 -2.15 6.72 -2.43
C SER A 78 -1.73 5.43 -3.14
N THR A 79 -2.38 5.09 -4.26
CA THR A 79 -1.95 4.00 -5.14
C THR A 79 -0.56 4.28 -5.71
N LYS A 80 -0.31 5.52 -6.18
CA LYS A 80 1.00 5.92 -6.70
C LYS A 80 2.07 5.84 -5.62
N PHE A 81 1.79 6.32 -4.42
CA PHE A 81 2.68 6.24 -3.26
C PHE A 81 3.04 4.78 -2.94
N LEU A 82 2.05 3.90 -2.75
CA LEU A 82 2.30 2.51 -2.40
C LEU A 82 3.06 1.76 -3.49
N ARG A 83 2.76 2.01 -4.77
CA ARG A 83 3.53 1.45 -5.89
C ARG A 83 4.97 1.92 -5.87
N HIS A 84 5.20 3.22 -5.69
CA HIS A 84 6.55 3.77 -5.64
C HIS A 84 7.34 3.17 -4.47
N ALA A 85 6.76 3.14 -3.26
CA ALA A 85 7.40 2.56 -2.09
C ALA A 85 7.77 1.09 -2.31
N LEU A 86 6.88 0.30 -2.93
CA LEU A 86 7.15 -1.10 -3.25
C LEU A 86 8.31 -1.25 -4.23
N TRP A 87 8.25 -0.57 -5.38
CA TRP A 87 9.27 -0.68 -6.43
C TRP A 87 10.63 -0.18 -5.97
N SER A 88 10.68 0.97 -5.30
CA SER A 88 11.93 1.50 -4.76
C SER A 88 12.55 0.57 -3.72
N THR A 89 11.75 -0.07 -2.86
CA THR A 89 12.29 -1.03 -1.90
C THR A 89 12.78 -2.32 -2.58
N LEU A 90 12.05 -2.82 -3.58
CA LEU A 90 12.49 -3.96 -4.38
C LEU A 90 13.82 -3.70 -5.08
N GLU A 91 13.94 -2.57 -5.79
CA GLU A 91 15.15 -2.17 -6.50
C GLU A 91 16.34 -1.97 -5.54
N GLU A 92 16.13 -1.30 -4.41
CA GLU A 92 17.16 -1.12 -3.39
C GLU A 92 17.61 -2.44 -2.78
N ARG A 93 16.67 -3.36 -2.52
CA ARG A 93 16.96 -4.68 -1.95
C ARG A 93 17.71 -5.56 -2.95
N GLU A 94 17.32 -5.56 -4.22
CA GLU A 94 18.04 -6.25 -5.29
C GLU A 94 19.47 -5.73 -5.46
N ARG A 95 19.67 -4.40 -5.38
CA ARG A 95 20.99 -3.77 -5.48
C ARG A 95 21.87 -4.02 -4.27
N SER A 96 21.32 -3.94 -3.07
CA SER A 96 22.07 -4.08 -1.81
C SER A 96 22.37 -5.53 -1.45
N GLY A 97 21.56 -6.49 -1.93
CA GLY A 97 21.70 -7.91 -1.61
C GLY A 97 21.37 -8.26 -0.15
N VAL A 98 20.87 -7.30 0.63
CA VAL A 98 20.39 -7.55 2.00
C VAL A 98 19.28 -8.58 1.94
N LYS A 99 19.30 -9.57 2.83
CA LYS A 99 18.20 -10.52 3.00
C LYS A 99 17.46 -10.25 4.29
N ARG A 100 16.13 -10.26 4.21
CA ARG A 100 15.21 -10.13 5.32
C ARG A 100 13.96 -10.97 5.01
N PRO A 101 13.49 -11.82 5.93
CA PRO A 101 12.33 -12.69 5.70
C PRO A 101 11.01 -11.87 5.71
N ASP A 102 10.80 -11.04 4.69
CA ASP A 102 9.65 -10.19 4.44
C ASP A 102 9.08 -10.44 3.03
N LEU A 103 7.97 -9.79 2.69
CA LEU A 103 7.33 -9.98 1.38
C LEU A 103 8.22 -9.53 0.21
N ILE A 104 9.11 -8.55 0.43
CA ILE A 104 10.01 -8.03 -0.61
C ILE A 104 10.95 -9.14 -1.07
N ASP A 105 11.56 -9.85 -0.13
CA ASP A 105 12.46 -10.98 -0.46
C ASP A 105 11.70 -12.10 -1.19
N LEU A 106 10.48 -12.44 -0.74
CA LEU A 106 9.64 -13.41 -1.43
C LEU A 106 9.34 -12.99 -2.88
N LEU A 107 9.02 -11.71 -3.11
CA LEU A 107 8.77 -11.19 -4.45
C LEU A 107 10.01 -11.19 -5.34
N ILE A 108 11.20 -10.93 -4.78
CA ILE A 108 12.47 -11.00 -5.51
C ILE A 108 12.78 -12.46 -5.90
N GLU A 109 12.61 -13.39 -4.97
CA GLU A 109 12.81 -14.82 -5.23
C GLU A 109 11.86 -15.34 -6.30
N LEU A 110 10.58 -14.97 -6.23
CA LEU A 110 9.59 -15.31 -7.26
C LEU A 110 10.00 -14.76 -8.63
N ARG A 111 10.46 -13.51 -8.73
CA ARG A 111 10.89 -12.90 -9.99
C ARG A 111 12.12 -13.58 -10.59
N ARG A 112 13.05 -14.03 -9.75
CA ARG A 112 14.25 -14.77 -10.18
C ARG A 112 13.91 -16.17 -10.70
N ASN A 113 12.93 -16.82 -10.07
CA ASN A 113 12.51 -18.19 -10.40
C ASN A 113 11.49 -18.26 -11.55
N GLN A 114 11.02 -17.13 -12.08
CA GLN A 114 10.13 -17.13 -13.25
C GLN A 114 10.88 -17.59 -14.52
N PRO A 115 10.28 -18.50 -15.32
CA PRO A 115 10.83 -18.88 -16.61
C PRO A 115 10.91 -17.66 -17.54
N GLU A 116 11.96 -17.59 -18.36
CA GLU A 116 12.27 -16.45 -19.24
C GLU A 116 11.14 -16.09 -20.22
N GLU A 117 10.23 -17.02 -20.51
CA GLU A 117 9.06 -16.80 -21.37
C GLU A 117 7.99 -15.90 -20.73
N GLU A 118 7.85 -15.90 -19.40
CA GLU A 118 6.85 -15.07 -18.68
C GLU A 118 7.37 -13.65 -18.38
N LYS A 119 8.69 -13.45 -18.37
CA LYS A 119 9.30 -12.13 -18.09
C LYS A 119 9.02 -11.07 -19.16
N LYS A 120 8.57 -11.47 -20.36
CA LYS A 120 8.26 -10.57 -21.49
C LYS A 120 6.84 -9.99 -21.48
N ILE A 121 5.97 -10.45 -20.59
CA ILE A 121 4.52 -10.14 -20.60
C ILE A 121 4.16 -9.04 -19.58
N LEU A 122 5.07 -8.68 -18.68
CA LEU A 122 4.93 -7.60 -17.69
C LEU A 122 5.73 -6.37 -18.09
#